data_AF-A0A7W5A2K3-F1
#
_entry.id   AF-A0A7W5A2K3-F1
#
_cell.length_a   1.000
_cell.length_b   1.000
_cell.length_c   1.000
_cell.angle_alpha   90.00
_cell.angle_beta   90.00
_cell.angle_gamma   90.00
#
_symmetry.space_group_name_H-M   'P 1'
#
loop_
_entity.id
_entity.type
_entity.pdbx_description
1 polymer ?
#
loop_
_entity_poly.entity_id
_entity_poly.type
_entity_poly.pdbx_seq_one_letter_code
_entity_poly.pdbx_strand_id
1 'polypeptide(L)'
;MTTTLPWDGILMPREAYGPAAVKARDSLTDAAAQGDWRRALSQVRNDYTVGVNTWKIGGESMFTPLHHAAYLGAPRETVQELLSLGGVRSLPTAHGETPYQLAQRRGHDHLLDLLDPFFRPGTPLGDNLEGVNLHVNTTLAELTAEFRGEHQLRTFDVRLISEEGGPEEAWFTAPGMYGGIRIGMFWGRAHLEYNSRLGDSYAVVGPEGSAYVSRSKRALTLPTR
;
A
#
# COMPACT_ATOMS: atom_id res chain seq x y z
N MET A 1 14.22 -1.17 11.91
CA MET A 1 12.84 -1.72 11.96
C MET A 1 12.33 -1.67 10.54
N THR A 2 11.85 -2.79 9.99
CA THR A 2 11.26 -2.84 8.65
C THR A 2 10.02 -1.96 8.60
N THR A 3 9.90 -1.13 7.56
CA THR A 3 8.75 -0.25 7.33
C THR A 3 7.68 -1.00 6.56
N THR A 4 6.47 -1.09 7.13
CA THR A 4 5.36 -1.84 6.54
C THR A 4 4.27 -0.89 6.03
N LEU A 5 3.88 -1.03 4.77
CA LEU A 5 2.76 -0.30 4.16
C LEU A 5 1.43 -1.02 4.44
N PRO A 6 0.49 -0.45 5.21
CA PRO A 6 -0.86 -1.01 5.30
C PRO A 6 -1.56 -0.92 3.94
N TRP A 7 -2.06 -2.05 3.45
CA TRP A 7 -2.78 -2.11 2.17
C TRP A 7 -4.21 -2.58 2.39
N ASP A 8 -5.16 -1.65 2.23
CA ASP A 8 -6.59 -1.95 2.18
C ASP A 8 -6.88 -2.76 0.91
N GLY A 9 -6.83 -4.08 1.03
CA GLY A 9 -6.83 -5.00 -0.09
C GLY A 9 -8.20 -5.23 -0.73
N ILE A 10 -9.27 -5.02 0.02
CA ILE A 10 -10.65 -5.17 -0.45
C ILE A 10 -11.35 -3.82 -0.36
N LEU A 11 -11.87 -3.36 -1.49
CA LEU A 11 -12.62 -2.11 -1.59
C LEU A 11 -14.06 -2.35 -1.13
N MET A 12 -14.26 -2.26 0.18
CA MET A 12 -15.59 -2.32 0.76
C MET A 12 -16.39 -1.03 0.53
N PRO A 13 -17.73 -1.11 0.48
CA PRO A 13 -18.58 0.07 0.53
C PRO A 13 -18.38 0.82 1.87
N ARG A 14 -18.66 2.11 1.87
CA ARG A 14 -18.38 3.00 3.01
C ARG A 14 -19.13 2.58 4.28
N GLU A 15 -20.31 2.01 4.11
CA GLU A 15 -21.21 1.55 5.17
C GLU A 15 -20.65 0.33 5.92
N ALA A 16 -19.70 -0.40 5.34
CA ALA A 16 -19.05 -1.53 5.99
C ALA A 16 -17.98 -1.11 7.00
N TYR A 17 -17.59 0.17 7.02
CA TYR A 17 -16.59 0.68 7.95
C TYR A 17 -17.23 1.22 9.23
N GLY A 18 -16.56 1.02 10.35
CA GLY A 18 -16.98 1.59 11.63
C GLY A 18 -17.03 3.14 11.59
N PRO A 19 -18.05 3.78 12.21
CA PRO A 19 -18.21 5.24 12.14
C PRO A 19 -16.98 6.04 12.58
N ALA A 20 -16.24 5.54 13.57
CA ALA A 20 -15.01 6.18 14.05
C ALA A 20 -13.89 6.17 12.99
N ALA A 21 -13.70 5.03 12.30
CA ALA A 21 -12.69 4.91 11.25
C ALA A 21 -13.01 5.81 10.05
N VAL A 22 -14.28 5.84 9.65
CA VAL A 22 -14.77 6.75 8.59
C VAL A 22 -14.48 8.20 8.96
N LYS A 23 -14.88 8.62 10.16
CA LYS A 23 -14.66 9.98 10.66
C LYS A 23 -13.17 10.35 10.71
N ALA A 24 -12.31 9.44 11.16
CA ALA A 24 -10.88 9.69 11.26
C ALA A 24 -10.25 9.89 9.87
N ARG A 25 -10.56 9.01 8.90
CA ARG A 25 -10.08 9.13 7.52
C ARG A 25 -10.60 10.40 6.84
N ASP A 26 -11.90 10.69 6.95
CA ASP A 26 -12.48 11.93 6.41
C ASP A 26 -11.79 13.17 7.01
N SER A 27 -11.62 13.20 8.33
CA SER A 27 -10.97 14.31 9.04
C SER A 27 -9.56 14.57 8.53
N LEU A 28 -8.76 13.51 8.33
CA LEU A 28 -7.41 13.63 7.76
C LEU A 28 -7.44 14.11 6.31
N THR A 29 -8.27 13.49 5.46
CA THR A 29 -8.32 13.84 4.04
C THR A 29 -8.86 15.26 3.81
N ASP A 30 -9.84 15.70 4.59
CA ASP A 30 -10.41 17.04 4.49
C ASP A 30 -9.39 18.10 4.94
N ALA A 31 -8.60 17.83 5.99
CA ALA A 31 -7.51 18.70 6.41
C ALA A 31 -6.43 18.85 5.32
N ALA A 32 -6.01 17.73 4.72
CA ALA A 32 -5.05 17.74 3.62
C ALA A 32 -5.61 18.47 2.37
N ALA A 33 -6.89 18.26 2.03
CA ALA A 33 -7.54 18.93 0.91
C ALA A 33 -7.65 20.45 1.08
N GLN A 34 -7.73 20.93 2.32
CA GLN A 34 -7.76 22.36 2.67
C GLN A 34 -6.36 22.96 2.85
N GLY A 35 -5.30 22.15 2.78
CA GLY A 35 -3.93 22.59 3.06
C GLY A 35 -3.65 22.86 4.54
N ASP A 36 -4.48 22.37 5.46
CA ASP A 36 -4.22 22.44 6.91
C ASP A 36 -3.19 21.36 7.31
N TRP A 37 -1.96 21.56 6.87
CA TRP A 37 -0.86 20.60 7.05
C TRP A 37 -0.54 20.37 8.52
N ARG A 38 -0.65 21.41 9.35
CA ARG A 38 -0.41 21.29 10.80
C ARG A 38 -1.37 20.25 11.41
N ARG A 39 -2.66 20.32 11.06
CA ARG A 39 -3.65 19.34 11.53
C ARG A 39 -3.42 17.96 10.90
N ALA A 40 -3.24 17.89 9.59
CA ALA A 40 -3.03 16.61 8.90
C ALA A 40 -1.81 15.85 9.43
N LEU A 41 -0.66 16.52 9.58
CA LEU A 41 0.57 15.94 10.12
C LEU A 41 0.43 15.54 11.59
N SER A 42 -0.29 16.34 12.39
CA SER A 42 -0.61 15.99 13.77
C SER A 42 -1.47 14.72 13.85
N GLN A 43 -2.44 14.54 12.95
CA GLN A 43 -3.25 13.32 12.91
C GLN A 43 -2.41 12.11 12.50
N VAL A 44 -1.61 12.22 11.43
CA VAL A 44 -0.73 11.12 10.98
C VAL A 44 0.23 10.64 12.09
N ARG A 45 0.73 11.57 12.91
CA ARG A 45 1.67 11.24 14.01
C ARG A 45 1.01 10.61 15.23
N ASN A 46 -0.20 11.04 15.56
CA ASN A 46 -0.79 10.78 16.88
C ASN A 46 -2.04 9.91 16.85
N ASP A 47 -2.68 9.75 15.69
CA ASP A 47 -3.89 8.95 15.52
C ASP A 47 -3.55 7.64 14.79
N TYR A 48 -3.43 6.56 15.57
CA TYR A 48 -3.11 5.22 15.06
C TYR A 48 -4.19 4.61 14.14
N THR A 49 -5.35 5.26 13.98
CA THR A 49 -6.42 4.79 13.08
C THR A 49 -6.25 5.25 11.64
N VAL A 50 -5.35 6.21 11.40
CA VAL A 50 -5.00 6.72 10.07
C VAL A 50 -3.48 6.70 9.87
N GLY A 51 -3.06 6.73 8.61
CA GLY A 51 -1.66 6.80 8.24
C GLY A 51 -1.42 7.83 7.14
N VAL A 52 -0.15 8.09 6.84
CA VAL A 52 0.23 9.08 5.82
C VAL A 52 -0.24 8.74 4.40
N ASN A 53 -0.53 7.46 4.13
CA ASN A 53 -1.06 6.96 2.86
C ASN A 53 -2.59 6.72 2.89
N THR A 54 -3.28 7.22 3.91
CA THR A 54 -4.75 7.13 4.01
C THR A 54 -5.43 7.98 2.95
N TRP A 55 -6.52 7.44 2.40
CA TRP A 55 -7.41 8.08 1.43
C TRP A 55 -8.86 8.03 1.93
N LYS A 56 -9.74 8.82 1.30
CA LYS A 56 -11.14 9.00 1.72
C LYS A 56 -12.00 7.81 1.31
N ILE A 57 -12.58 7.10 2.28
CA ILE A 57 -13.48 5.96 2.00
C ILE A 57 -14.69 6.43 1.19
N GLY A 58 -14.95 5.77 0.06
CA GLY A 58 -16.02 6.12 -0.87
C GLY A 58 -15.76 7.37 -1.71
N GLY A 59 -14.56 7.98 -1.61
CA GLY A 59 -14.13 9.04 -2.51
C GLY A 59 -13.62 8.48 -3.84
N GLU A 60 -13.81 9.24 -4.92
CA GLU A 60 -13.49 8.78 -6.28
C GLU A 60 -12.00 8.88 -6.64
N SER A 61 -11.21 9.70 -5.93
CA SER A 61 -9.85 10.05 -6.35
C SER A 61 -8.74 9.19 -5.74
N MET A 62 -8.99 8.57 -4.58
CA MET A 62 -7.97 7.93 -3.74
C MET A 62 -6.78 8.83 -3.38
N PHE A 63 -6.99 10.15 -3.29
CA PHE A 63 -5.94 11.07 -2.86
C PHE A 63 -5.49 10.77 -1.43
N THR A 64 -4.18 10.67 -1.25
CA THR A 64 -3.52 10.67 0.05
C THR A 64 -3.04 12.07 0.41
N PRO A 65 -2.63 12.33 1.66
CA PRO A 65 -1.93 13.56 2.03
C PRO A 65 -0.85 14.01 1.05
N LEU A 66 -0.02 13.08 0.54
CA LEU A 66 1.04 13.42 -0.43
C LEU A 66 0.49 13.86 -1.79
N HIS A 67 -0.61 13.28 -2.25
CA HIS A 67 -1.30 13.73 -3.47
C HIS A 67 -1.89 15.13 -3.31
N HIS A 68 -2.52 15.41 -2.16
CA HIS A 68 -3.03 16.76 -1.87
C HIS A 68 -1.88 17.78 -1.81
N ALA A 69 -0.76 17.43 -1.19
CA ALA A 69 0.42 18.30 -1.09
C ALA A 69 0.99 18.61 -2.48
N ALA A 70 1.11 17.60 -3.33
CA ALA A 70 1.52 17.76 -4.73
C ALA A 70 0.52 18.62 -5.53
N TYR A 71 -0.77 18.38 -5.40
CA TYR A 71 -1.81 19.10 -6.16
C TYR A 71 -1.91 20.59 -5.78
N LEU A 72 -1.76 20.89 -4.49
CA LEU A 72 -1.87 22.23 -3.92
C LEU A 72 -0.54 23.02 -3.97
N GLY A 73 0.59 22.37 -4.25
CA GLY A 73 1.91 23.01 -4.23
C GLY A 73 2.35 23.35 -2.81
N ALA A 74 2.21 22.39 -1.88
CA ALA A 74 2.54 22.57 -0.48
C ALA A 74 4.01 23.01 -0.27
N PRO A 75 4.34 23.59 0.91
CA PRO A 75 5.72 23.86 1.29
C PRO A 75 6.59 22.59 1.24
N ARG A 76 7.86 22.73 0.85
CA ARG A 76 8.80 21.61 0.73
C ARG A 76 8.96 20.85 2.04
N GLU A 77 8.93 21.57 3.16
CA GLU A 77 9.07 21.02 4.50
C GLU A 77 7.89 20.09 4.84
N THR A 78 6.67 20.47 4.45
CA THR A 78 5.49 19.60 4.59
C THR A 78 5.66 18.32 3.79
N VAL A 79 6.12 18.42 2.53
CA VAL A 79 6.32 17.25 1.66
C VAL A 79 7.39 16.34 2.22
N GLN A 80 8.54 16.89 2.63
CA GLN A 80 9.61 16.15 3.30
C GLN A 80 9.12 15.44 4.55
N GLU A 81 8.28 16.10 5.35
CA GLU A 81 7.72 15.52 6.56
C GLU A 81 6.78 14.34 6.25
N LEU A 82 5.86 14.49 5.28
CA LEU A 82 5.00 13.40 4.82
C LEU A 82 5.84 12.20 4.33
N LEU A 83 6.91 12.45 3.58
CA LEU A 83 7.83 11.42 3.12
C LEU A 83 8.55 10.73 4.29
N SER A 84 9.01 11.51 5.29
CA SER A 84 9.64 10.97 6.50
C SER A 84 8.71 10.08 7.35
N LEU A 85 7.40 10.32 7.24
CA LEU A 85 6.35 9.53 7.90
C LEU A 85 5.95 8.29 7.08
N GLY A 86 6.65 8.00 5.97
CA GLY A 86 6.40 6.84 5.10
C GLY A 86 5.45 7.13 3.93
N GLY A 87 5.32 8.38 3.51
CA GLY A 87 4.57 8.76 2.31
C GLY A 87 5.18 8.12 1.06
N VAL A 88 4.37 7.43 0.26
CA VAL A 88 4.84 6.69 -0.92
C VAL A 88 4.74 7.55 -2.17
N ARG A 89 5.87 7.84 -2.83
CA ARG A 89 5.93 8.69 -4.05
C ARG A 89 5.33 8.01 -5.27
N SER A 90 5.43 6.69 -5.31
CA SER A 90 4.96 5.86 -6.41
C SER A 90 3.49 5.43 -6.31
N LEU A 91 2.78 5.79 -5.23
CA LEU A 91 1.39 5.39 -5.00
C LEU A 91 0.45 6.12 -5.97
N PRO A 92 -0.31 5.40 -6.81
CA PRO A 92 -1.23 6.06 -7.73
C PRO A 92 -2.57 6.42 -7.09
N THR A 93 -3.19 7.45 -7.64
CA THR A 93 -4.62 7.77 -7.48
C THR A 93 -5.51 6.73 -8.18
N ALA A 94 -6.83 6.85 -8.04
CA ALA A 94 -7.80 6.04 -8.78
C ALA A 94 -7.68 6.19 -10.31
N HIS A 95 -7.10 7.28 -10.80
CA HIS A 95 -6.87 7.54 -12.22
C HIS A 95 -5.47 7.17 -12.69
N GLY A 96 -4.64 6.57 -11.83
CA GLY A 96 -3.28 6.15 -12.16
C GLY A 96 -2.22 7.26 -12.07
N GLU A 97 -2.58 8.49 -11.69
CA GLU A 97 -1.61 9.57 -11.50
C GLU A 97 -0.85 9.41 -10.17
N THR A 98 0.47 9.59 -10.17
CA THR A 98 1.29 9.70 -8.94
C THR A 98 1.36 11.14 -8.41
N PRO A 99 1.78 11.38 -7.16
CA PRO A 99 2.07 12.71 -6.64
C PRO A 99 3.01 13.53 -7.54
N TYR A 100 4.07 12.91 -8.09
CA TYR A 100 4.98 13.57 -9.03
C TYR A 100 4.24 14.12 -10.26
N GLN A 101 3.42 13.27 -10.90
CA GLN A 101 2.67 13.64 -12.09
C GLN A 101 1.66 14.75 -11.80
N LEU A 102 1.01 14.72 -10.63
CA LEU A 102 0.13 15.79 -10.18
C LEU A 102 0.90 17.11 -10.03
N ALA A 103 2.04 17.12 -9.34
CA ALA A 103 2.86 18.32 -9.16
C ALA A 103 3.34 18.88 -10.51
N GLN A 104 3.82 18.01 -11.41
CA GLN A 104 4.26 18.37 -12.75
C GLN A 104 3.13 19.01 -13.57
N ARG A 105 1.96 18.36 -13.62
CA ARG A 105 0.78 18.87 -14.34
C ARG A 105 0.30 20.22 -13.80
N ARG A 106 0.51 20.48 -12.50
CA ARG A 106 0.12 21.72 -11.82
C ARG A 106 1.19 22.81 -11.88
N GLY A 107 2.39 22.51 -12.40
CA GLY A 107 3.51 23.46 -12.50
C GLY A 107 4.24 23.72 -11.18
N HIS A 108 4.17 22.78 -10.23
CA HIS A 108 4.83 22.88 -8.93
C HIS A 108 6.25 22.31 -8.98
N ASP A 109 7.09 22.94 -9.81
CA ASP A 109 8.46 22.48 -10.12
C ASP A 109 9.33 22.32 -8.88
N HIS A 110 9.08 23.14 -7.85
CA HIS A 110 9.76 23.10 -6.56
C HIS A 110 9.48 21.84 -5.74
N LEU A 111 8.64 20.91 -6.20
CA LEU A 111 8.37 19.64 -5.53
C LEU A 111 8.86 18.42 -6.32
N LEU A 112 9.25 18.59 -7.59
CA LEU A 112 9.49 17.46 -8.49
C LEU A 112 10.67 16.59 -8.02
N ASP A 113 11.75 17.20 -7.55
CA ASP A 113 12.91 16.50 -6.99
C ASP A 113 12.57 15.69 -5.73
N LEU A 114 11.63 16.17 -4.91
CA LEU A 114 11.19 15.46 -3.69
C LEU A 114 10.24 14.31 -4.00
N LEU A 115 9.42 14.45 -5.04
CA LEU A 115 8.35 13.52 -5.39
C LEU A 115 8.75 12.49 -6.44
N ASP A 116 9.90 12.64 -7.10
CA ASP A 116 10.38 11.69 -8.09
C ASP A 116 10.70 10.34 -7.42
N PRO A 117 9.97 9.25 -7.74
CA PRO A 117 10.22 7.94 -7.14
C PRO A 117 11.52 7.35 -7.69
N PHE A 118 12.47 7.06 -6.81
CA PHE A 118 13.71 6.37 -7.16
C PHE A 118 13.61 4.88 -6.84
N PHE A 119 13.86 4.02 -7.83
CA PHE A 119 13.91 2.56 -7.67
C PHE A 119 15.34 2.07 -7.85
N ARG A 120 15.84 1.24 -6.93
CA ARG A 120 17.22 0.74 -6.99
C ARG A 120 17.45 -0.09 -8.27
N PRO A 121 18.54 0.16 -9.03
CA PRO A 121 18.96 -0.73 -10.10
C PRO A 121 19.20 -2.16 -9.58
N GLY A 122 18.73 -3.18 -10.31
CA GLY A 122 18.86 -4.59 -9.91
C GLY A 122 17.76 -5.12 -8.99
N THR A 123 16.81 -4.27 -8.57
CA THR A 123 15.49 -4.75 -8.15
C THR A 123 14.80 -5.24 -9.44
N PRO A 124 14.36 -6.51 -9.57
CA PRO A 124 13.76 -7.02 -10.81
C PRO A 124 12.31 -6.55 -10.99
N LEU A 125 12.16 -5.24 -10.96
CA LEU A 125 11.05 -4.48 -11.52
C LEU A 125 11.26 -4.26 -13.03
N GLY A 126 12.39 -4.69 -13.60
CA GLY A 126 12.82 -4.30 -14.95
C GLY A 126 12.25 -5.16 -16.08
N ASP A 127 12.53 -6.47 -16.07
CA ASP A 127 12.34 -7.27 -17.29
C ASP A 127 10.91 -7.81 -17.47
N ASN A 128 10.11 -7.90 -16.39
CA ASN A 128 8.75 -8.44 -16.44
C ASN A 128 7.87 -7.97 -15.26
N LEU A 129 7.90 -6.67 -14.94
CA LEU A 129 7.08 -6.12 -13.85
C LEU A 129 5.59 -6.41 -14.01
N GLU A 130 5.08 -6.32 -15.23
CA GLU A 130 3.68 -6.59 -15.53
C GLU A 130 3.32 -8.04 -15.20
N GLY A 131 4.15 -9.01 -15.59
CA GLY A 131 3.94 -10.42 -15.25
C GLY A 131 4.03 -10.69 -13.74
N VAL A 132 4.98 -10.05 -13.04
CA VAL A 132 5.08 -10.15 -11.57
C VAL A 132 3.82 -9.58 -10.91
N ASN A 133 3.41 -8.37 -11.29
CA ASN A 133 2.21 -7.74 -10.73
C ASN A 133 0.95 -8.55 -11.04
N LEU A 134 0.81 -9.07 -12.26
CA LEU A 134 -0.30 -9.96 -12.62
C LEU A 134 -0.35 -11.16 -11.67
N HIS A 135 0.76 -11.87 -11.50
CA HIS A 135 0.79 -13.09 -10.70
C HIS A 135 0.60 -12.82 -9.19
N VAL A 136 1.18 -11.74 -8.67
CA VAL A 136 0.95 -11.28 -7.30
C VAL A 136 -0.54 -11.02 -7.08
N ASN A 137 -1.19 -10.28 -7.98
CA ASN A 137 -2.61 -9.96 -7.86
C ASN A 137 -3.53 -11.18 -8.06
N THR A 138 -3.19 -12.10 -8.96
CA THR A 138 -3.88 -13.39 -9.08
C THR A 138 -3.79 -14.19 -7.79
N THR A 139 -2.59 -14.26 -7.20
CA THR A 139 -2.38 -14.97 -5.92
C THR A 139 -3.17 -14.32 -4.79
N LEU A 140 -3.17 -12.99 -4.69
CA LEU A 140 -3.98 -12.25 -3.71
C LEU A 140 -5.47 -12.53 -3.91
N ALA A 141 -5.96 -12.54 -5.15
CA ALA A 141 -7.35 -12.86 -5.46
C ALA A 141 -7.74 -14.28 -5.03
N GLU A 142 -6.83 -15.26 -5.18
CA GLU A 142 -7.03 -16.64 -4.74
C GLU A 142 -7.00 -16.78 -3.21
N LEU A 143 -6.02 -16.17 -2.55
CA LEU A 143 -5.87 -16.23 -1.08
C LEU A 143 -7.01 -15.52 -0.36
N THR A 144 -7.65 -14.55 -1.02
CA THR A 144 -8.74 -13.75 -0.43
C THR A 144 -10.12 -14.13 -0.95
N ALA A 145 -10.23 -15.16 -1.79
CA ALA A 145 -11.46 -15.54 -2.48
C ALA A 145 -12.65 -15.78 -1.52
N GLU A 146 -12.40 -16.38 -0.36
CA GLU A 146 -13.44 -16.65 0.65
C GLU A 146 -13.86 -15.41 1.46
N PHE A 147 -13.00 -14.40 1.54
CA PHE A 147 -13.22 -13.18 2.35
C PHE A 147 -13.81 -12.02 1.53
N ARG A 148 -13.51 -11.98 0.22
CA ARG A 148 -13.88 -10.83 -0.63
C ARG A 148 -15.37 -10.74 -0.95
N GLY A 149 -16.08 -11.87 -0.97
CA GLY A 149 -17.46 -11.92 -1.46
C GLY A 149 -17.58 -11.28 -2.85
N GLU A 150 -18.47 -10.30 -2.99
CA GLU A 150 -18.70 -9.54 -4.22
C GLU A 150 -17.83 -8.27 -4.33
N HIS A 151 -17.04 -7.96 -3.30
CA HIS A 151 -16.25 -6.72 -3.27
C HIS A 151 -15.04 -6.78 -4.21
N GLN A 152 -14.71 -5.62 -4.77
CA GLN A 152 -13.58 -5.49 -5.68
C GLN A 152 -12.25 -5.59 -4.93
N LEU A 153 -11.31 -6.35 -5.49
CA LEU A 153 -9.93 -6.41 -5.04
C LEU A 153 -9.19 -5.14 -5.45
N ARG A 154 -8.51 -4.48 -4.51
CA ARG A 154 -7.58 -3.40 -4.80
C ARG A 154 -6.25 -3.99 -5.26
N THR A 155 -5.92 -3.82 -6.53
CA THR A 155 -4.67 -4.33 -7.10
C THR A 155 -3.45 -3.72 -6.43
N PHE A 156 -2.44 -4.54 -6.12
CA PHE A 156 -1.18 -4.14 -5.52
C PHE A 156 -0.05 -4.10 -6.56
N ASP A 157 0.73 -3.02 -6.58
CA ASP A 157 1.94 -2.91 -7.42
C ASP A 157 3.19 -3.10 -6.54
N VAL A 158 4.02 -4.09 -6.88
CA VAL A 158 5.24 -4.39 -6.11
C VAL A 158 6.26 -3.24 -6.09
N ARG A 159 6.14 -2.27 -7.00
CA ARG A 159 6.94 -1.04 -6.95
C ARG A 159 6.74 -0.26 -5.66
N LEU A 160 5.56 -0.32 -5.05
CA LEU A 160 5.23 0.43 -3.83
C LEU A 160 6.09 0.03 -2.62
N ILE A 161 6.68 -1.16 -2.64
CA ILE A 161 7.58 -1.69 -1.60
C ILE A 161 9.03 -1.84 -2.11
N SER A 162 9.33 -1.24 -3.25
CA SER A 162 10.63 -1.32 -3.91
C SER A 162 11.25 0.05 -4.18
N GLU A 163 10.58 1.11 -3.74
CA GLU A 163 11.07 2.49 -3.77
C GLU A 163 12.17 2.69 -2.72
N GLU A 164 13.26 3.37 -3.09
CA GLU A 164 14.33 3.73 -2.17
C GLU A 164 13.81 4.60 -1.02
N GLY A 165 14.11 4.19 0.22
CA GLY A 165 13.62 4.88 1.41
C GLY A 165 12.10 4.79 1.60
N GLY A 166 11.41 3.98 0.80
CA GLY A 166 9.99 3.65 0.95
C GLY A 166 9.76 2.49 1.93
N PRO A 167 8.53 1.98 1.97
CA PRO A 167 8.19 0.74 2.68
C PRO A 167 9.01 -0.45 2.14
N GLU A 168 9.50 -1.32 3.03
CA GLU A 168 10.22 -2.55 2.66
C GLU A 168 9.25 -3.73 2.39
N GLU A 169 8.05 -3.65 2.96
CA GLU A 169 6.99 -4.63 2.79
C GLU A 169 5.60 -3.99 2.86
N ALA A 170 4.58 -4.73 2.45
CA ALA A 170 3.19 -4.36 2.61
C ALA A 170 2.43 -5.38 3.44
N TRP A 171 1.46 -4.89 4.20
CA TRP A 171 0.51 -5.72 4.95
C TRP A 171 -0.85 -5.61 4.29
N PHE A 172 -1.18 -6.61 3.50
CA PHE A 172 -2.45 -6.73 2.79
C PHE A 172 -3.52 -7.27 3.72
N THR A 173 -4.61 -6.53 3.89
CA THR A 173 -5.73 -6.94 4.74
C THR A 173 -6.99 -7.22 3.93
N ALA A 174 -7.71 -8.23 4.38
CA ALA A 174 -9.05 -8.57 3.90
C ALA A 174 -10.01 -8.61 5.10
N PRO A 175 -11.16 -7.92 5.06
CA PRO A 175 -12.17 -8.01 6.11
C PRO A 175 -12.60 -9.46 6.36
N GLY A 176 -12.71 -9.86 7.64
CA GLY A 176 -13.01 -11.24 8.03
C GLY A 176 -11.83 -12.20 8.00
N MET A 177 -10.71 -11.82 7.38
CA MET A 177 -9.48 -12.59 7.39
C MET A 177 -8.75 -12.39 8.73
N TYR A 178 -8.49 -13.48 9.44
CA TYR A 178 -7.68 -13.41 10.65
C TYR A 178 -6.21 -13.20 10.27
N GLY A 179 -5.68 -12.01 10.59
CA GLY A 179 -4.33 -11.59 10.21
C GLY A 179 -4.32 -10.80 8.89
N GLY A 180 -3.40 -11.14 8.00
CA GLY A 180 -3.19 -10.47 6.71
C GLY A 180 -2.12 -11.20 5.90
N ILE A 181 -1.95 -10.82 4.64
CA ILE A 181 -0.86 -11.31 3.79
C ILE A 181 0.27 -10.29 3.84
N ARG A 182 1.44 -10.75 4.28
CA ARG A 182 2.68 -9.98 4.20
C ARG A 182 3.23 -10.10 2.77
N ILE A 183 3.55 -8.98 2.15
CA ILE A 183 4.13 -8.93 0.81
C ILE A 183 5.49 -8.26 0.92
N GLY A 184 6.55 -8.97 0.57
CA GLY A 184 7.92 -8.45 0.60
C GLY A 184 8.70 -8.82 -0.64
N MET A 185 9.78 -8.10 -0.91
CA MET A 185 10.73 -8.44 -1.98
C MET A 185 11.97 -9.10 -1.39
N PHE A 186 12.34 -10.28 -1.89
CA PHE A 186 13.56 -10.97 -1.47
C PHE A 186 14.25 -11.64 -2.66
N TRP A 187 15.56 -11.38 -2.82
CA TRP A 187 16.37 -11.84 -3.96
C TRP A 187 15.67 -11.68 -5.32
N GLY A 188 14.96 -10.57 -5.46
CA GLY A 188 14.28 -10.25 -6.69
C GLY A 188 13.00 -11.04 -6.98
N ARG A 189 12.38 -11.58 -5.94
CA ARG A 189 11.11 -12.29 -6.02
C ARG A 189 10.12 -11.63 -5.07
N ALA A 190 8.84 -11.65 -5.43
CA ALA A 190 7.79 -11.23 -4.52
C ALA A 190 7.41 -12.43 -3.64
N HIS A 191 7.44 -12.23 -2.33
CA HIS A 191 7.09 -13.21 -1.33
C HIS A 191 5.78 -12.79 -0.68
N LEU A 192 4.77 -13.67 -0.76
CA LEU A 192 3.47 -13.48 -0.13
C LEU A 192 3.34 -14.52 0.98
N GLU A 193 3.21 -14.05 2.21
CA GLU A 193 3.11 -14.91 3.38
C GLU A 193 1.79 -14.66 4.09
N TYR A 194 0.98 -15.70 4.20
CA TYR A 194 -0.22 -15.70 5.03
C TYR A 194 -0.02 -16.71 6.16
N ASN A 195 0.14 -16.20 7.38
CA ASN A 195 0.20 -17.02 8.59
C ASN A 195 -1.10 -16.87 9.37
N SER A 196 -1.80 -17.98 9.59
CA SER A 196 -3.06 -17.99 10.33
C SER A 196 -3.11 -19.15 11.32
N ARG A 197 -4.03 -19.07 12.28
CA ARG A 197 -4.27 -20.21 13.19
C ARG A 197 -4.82 -21.45 12.46
N LEU A 198 -5.33 -21.29 11.24
CA LEU A 198 -6.00 -22.33 10.45
C LEU A 198 -5.09 -22.98 9.39
N GLY A 199 -3.89 -22.45 9.18
CA GLY A 199 -2.91 -22.93 8.20
C GLY A 199 -2.02 -21.80 7.68
N ASP A 200 -0.85 -22.17 7.19
CA ASP A 200 0.13 -21.23 6.63
C ASP A 200 0.19 -21.42 5.11
N SER A 201 0.02 -20.32 4.37
CA SER A 201 0.16 -20.28 2.92
C SER A 201 1.31 -19.35 2.55
N TYR A 202 2.14 -19.83 1.63
CA TYR A 202 3.32 -19.11 1.17
C TYR A 202 3.36 -19.16 -0.35
N ALA A 203 3.50 -18.01 -0.99
CA ALA A 203 3.71 -17.91 -2.42
C ALA A 203 4.97 -17.13 -2.74
N VAL A 204 5.73 -17.62 -3.72
CA VAL A 204 6.89 -16.92 -4.28
C VAL A 204 6.63 -16.69 -5.75
N VAL A 205 6.65 -15.43 -6.18
CA VAL A 205 6.53 -15.04 -7.58
C VAL A 205 7.91 -14.62 -8.09
N GLY A 206 8.43 -15.38 -9.05
CA GLY A 206 9.71 -15.10 -9.70
C GLY A 206 9.61 -14.08 -10.84
N PRO A 207 10.75 -13.51 -11.28
CA PRO A 207 10.80 -12.53 -12.37
C PRO A 207 10.31 -13.09 -13.71
N GLU A 208 10.42 -14.41 -13.94
CA GLU A 208 9.85 -15.09 -15.11
C GLU A 208 8.32 -15.18 -15.10
N GLY A 209 7.64 -14.66 -14.07
CA GLY A 209 6.19 -14.76 -13.90
C GLY A 209 5.70 -16.13 -13.44
N SER A 210 6.61 -17.01 -13.01
CA SER A 210 6.26 -18.27 -12.36
C SER A 210 5.90 -18.03 -10.90
N ALA A 211 4.92 -18.76 -10.36
CA ALA A 211 4.69 -18.80 -8.93
C ALA A 211 4.70 -20.21 -8.36
N TYR A 212 5.32 -20.33 -7.20
CA TYR A 212 5.24 -21.50 -6.35
C TYR A 212 4.32 -21.17 -5.18
N VAL A 213 3.22 -21.90 -5.04
CA VAL A 213 2.28 -21.76 -3.92
C VAL A 213 2.35 -23.02 -3.06
N SER A 214 2.79 -22.88 -1.82
CA SER A 214 2.74 -23.92 -0.79
C SER A 214 1.61 -23.60 0.18
N ARG A 215 0.69 -24.56 0.35
CA ARG A 215 -0.38 -24.48 1.37
C ARG A 215 -0.18 -25.59 2.37
N SER A 216 0.12 -25.24 3.62
CA SER A 216 0.14 -26.22 4.71
C SER A 216 -1.21 -26.22 5.42
N LYS A 217 -1.96 -27.32 5.31
CA LYS A 217 -2.96 -27.67 6.32
C LYS A 217 -2.18 -28.23 7.50
N ARG A 218 -2.10 -27.50 8.61
CA ARG A 218 -1.22 -27.87 9.73
C ARG A 218 -1.56 -29.29 10.23
N ALA A 219 -0.61 -30.21 10.07
CA ALA A 219 -0.39 -31.35 10.95
C ALA A 219 1.10 -31.73 10.87
N LEU A 220 1.93 -31.03 11.64
CA LEU A 220 3.28 -31.51 11.96
C LEU A 220 3.32 -31.79 13.44
N THR A 221 3.07 -33.05 13.80
CA THR A 221 3.46 -33.60 15.09
C THR A 221 4.98 -33.59 15.12
N LEU A 222 5.57 -32.73 15.94
CA LEU A 222 7.01 -32.77 16.21
C LEU A 222 7.34 -34.13 16.84
N PRO A 223 8.42 -34.82 16.43
CA PRO A 223 8.86 -36.00 17.15
C PRO A 223 9.30 -35.56 18.56
N THR A 224 8.62 -36.08 19.57
CA THR A 224 9.11 -36.07 20.95
C THR A 224 10.44 -36.80 20.98
N ARG A 225 11.49 -36.10 21.40
CA ARG A 225 12.76 -36.73 21.79
C ARG A 225 12.57 -37.61 23.01
#